data_AF-A0A9Q3FAF1-F1
#
_entry.id   AF-A0A9Q3FAF1-F1
#
_cell.length_a   1.000
_cell.length_b   1.000
_cell.length_c   1.000
_cell.angle_alpha   90.00
_cell.angle_beta   90.00
_cell.angle_gamma   90.00
#
_symmetry.space_group_name_H-M   'P 1'
#
loop_
_entity.id
_entity.type
_entity.pdbx_description
1 polymer ?
#
loop_
_entity_poly.entity_id
_entity_poly.type
_entity_poly.pdbx_seq_one_letter_code
_entity_poly.pdbx_strand_id
1 'polypeptide(L)'
;MEQFKSEQLSEAEISLHLTDKQENEISALLYDHKEAFASHKESLGEIFGDEVYIILNIERPYPPLLRRPAYPASPKSRESL
;
A
#
# COMPACT_ATOMS: atom_id res chain seq x y z
N MET A 1 27.10 13.78 -3.74
CA MET A 1 27.23 12.64 -2.81
C MET A 1 27.29 13.12 -1.35
N GLU A 2 28.18 14.05 -0.99
CA GLU A 2 28.25 14.64 0.37
C GLU A 2 26.92 15.23 0.88
N GLN A 3 26.22 16.02 0.07
CA GLN A 3 24.89 16.55 0.42
C GLN A 3 23.86 15.44 0.67
N PHE A 4 23.85 14.39 -0.16
CA PHE A 4 22.95 13.25 0.03
C PHE A 4 23.22 12.51 1.35
N LYS A 5 24.49 12.31 1.70
CA LYS A 5 24.85 11.70 2.99
C LYS A 5 24.34 12.55 4.16
N SER A 6 24.53 13.87 4.09
CA SER A 6 24.10 14.77 5.17
C SER A 6 22.58 14.92 5.30
N GLU A 7 21.84 14.85 4.19
CA GLU A 7 20.40 15.11 4.18
C GLU A 7 19.55 13.84 4.33
N GLN A 8 20.02 12.70 3.82
CA GLN A 8 19.24 11.46 3.74
C GLN A 8 19.83 10.32 4.58
N LEU A 9 21.13 10.33 4.84
CA LEU A 9 21.81 9.26 5.59
C LEU A 9 22.32 9.73 6.97
N SER A 10 22.07 10.98 7.36
CA SER A 10 22.51 11.53 8.65
C SER A 10 21.81 10.87 9.83
N GLU A 11 20.57 10.42 9.62
CA GLU A 11 19.77 9.67 10.60
C GLU A 11 19.82 8.15 10.36
N ALA A 12 20.55 7.69 9.34
CA ALA A 12 20.63 6.28 9.00
C ALA A 12 21.60 5.54 9.94
N GLU A 13 21.12 4.47 10.57
CA GLU A 13 21.97 3.57 11.35
C GLU A 13 22.69 2.59 10.41
N ILE A 14 23.96 2.86 10.12
CA ILE A 14 24.84 1.95 9.37
C ILE A 14 25.57 1.03 10.36
N SER A 15 25.73 -0.24 10.00
CA SER A 15 26.40 -1.22 10.86
C SER A 15 27.85 -0.83 11.18
N LEU A 16 28.20 -0.86 12.47
CA LEU A 16 29.55 -0.60 12.98
C LEU A 16 30.61 -1.63 12.53
N HIS A 17 30.18 -2.74 11.91
CA HIS A 17 31.08 -3.78 11.41
C HIS A 17 31.57 -3.53 9.99
N LEU A 18 31.07 -2.48 9.33
CA LEU A 18 31.49 -2.12 7.99
C LEU A 18 32.82 -1.37 8.04
N THR A 19 33.68 -1.65 7.06
CA THR A 19 34.86 -0.82 6.80
C THR A 19 34.46 0.46 6.08
N ASP A 20 35.26 1.53 6.25
CA ASP A 20 35.03 2.81 5.56
C ASP A 20 34.83 2.66 4.05
N LYS A 21 35.49 1.67 3.46
CA LYS A 21 35.36 1.36 2.03
C LYS A 21 33.97 0.84 1.69
N GLN A 22 33.47 -0.11 2.47
CA GLN A 22 32.14 -0.71 2.27
C GLN A 22 31.03 0.30 2.55
N GLU A 23 31.19 1.15 3.56
CA GLU A 23 30.24 2.22 3.85
C GLU A 23 30.14 3.22 2.68
N ASN A 24 31.29 3.57 2.08
CA ASN A 24 31.31 4.43 0.90
C ASN A 24 30.70 3.74 -0.33
N GLU A 25 30.93 2.45 -0.53
CA GLU A 25 30.30 1.68 -1.60
C GLU A 25 28.77 1.62 -1.43
N ILE A 26 28.27 1.39 -0.21
CA ILE A 26 26.83 1.39 0.09
C ILE A 26 26.25 2.78 -0.18
N SER A 27 26.92 3.84 0.28
CA SER A 27 26.48 5.22 0.07
C SER A 27 26.41 5.58 -1.41
N ALA A 28 27.38 5.11 -2.20
CA ALA A 28 27.40 5.31 -3.65
C ALA A 28 26.24 4.56 -4.32
N LEU A 29 26.02 3.29 -3.93
CA LEU A 29 24.94 2.47 -4.47
C LEU A 29 23.56 3.06 -4.17
N LEU A 30 23.34 3.54 -2.94
CA LEU A 30 22.11 4.23 -2.54
C LEU A 30 21.90 5.55 -3.30
N TYR A 31 22.99 6.29 -3.56
CA TYR A 31 22.91 7.53 -4.33
C TYR A 31 22.55 7.27 -5.80
N ASP A 32 23.16 6.26 -6.40
CA ASP A 32 22.94 5.88 -7.81
C ASP A 32 21.52 5.35 -8.03
N HIS A 33 20.96 4.66 -7.03
CA HIS A 33 19.62 4.09 -7.07
C HIS A 33 18.58 4.87 -6.26
N LYS A 34 18.85 6.13 -5.93
CA LYS A 34 17.97 6.96 -5.07
C LYS A 34 16.52 7.02 -5.54
N GLU A 35 16.27 7.01 -6.85
CA GLU A 35 14.92 7.10 -7.42
C GLU A 35 14.08 5.83 -7.21
N ALA A 36 14.72 4.71 -6.87
CA ALA A 36 14.02 3.48 -6.50
C ALA A 36 13.52 3.50 -5.04
N PHE A 37 14.11 4.36 -4.21
CA PHE A 37 13.88 4.38 -2.75
C PHE A 37 13.37 5.72 -2.22
N ALA A 38 13.40 6.77 -3.04
CA ALA A 38 12.87 8.11 -2.75
C ALA A 38 12.18 8.69 -4.00
N SER A 39 11.11 9.44 -3.78
CA SER A 39 10.38 10.18 -4.82
C SER A 39 10.55 11.69 -4.61
N HIS A 40 10.11 12.52 -5.55
CA HIS A 40 10.17 13.99 -5.40
C HIS A 40 9.44 14.54 -4.17
N LYS A 41 8.57 13.73 -3.55
CA LYS A 41 7.78 14.10 -2.36
C LYS A 41 8.15 13.34 -1.09
N GLU A 42 8.77 12.18 -1.22
CA GLU A 42 8.96 11.22 -0.13
C GLU A 42 10.45 10.87 -0.04
N SER A 43 10.98 10.98 1.17
CA SER A 43 12.38 10.73 1.46
C SER A 43 12.73 9.24 1.40
N LEU A 44 14.01 8.92 1.50
CA LEU A 44 14.49 7.54 1.38
C LEU A 44 13.89 6.64 2.47
N GLY A 45 13.10 5.63 2.07
CA GLY A 45 12.39 4.74 3.00
C GLY A 45 10.99 5.21 3.42
N GLU A 46 10.55 6.37 2.95
CA GLU A 46 9.20 6.92 3.15
C GLU A 46 8.25 6.58 1.99
N ILE A 47 8.73 5.85 0.97
CA ILE A 47 7.88 5.27 -0.06
C ILE A 47 7.04 4.15 0.56
N PHE A 48 5.88 4.53 1.10
CA PHE A 48 4.78 3.60 1.32
C PHE A 48 4.26 3.21 -0.07
N GLY A 49 4.66 2.04 -0.57
CA GLY A 49 4.07 1.51 -1.81
C GLY A 49 2.54 1.54 -1.74
N ASP A 50 1.87 1.59 -2.91
CA ASP A 50 0.41 1.73 -3.02
C ASP A 50 -0.35 0.95 -1.93
N GLU A 51 -0.83 1.65 -0.90
CA GLU A 51 -1.57 1.02 0.20
C GLU A 51 -2.92 0.52 -0.35
N VAL A 52 -3.04 -0.79 -0.53
CA VAL A 52 -4.30 -1.38 -0.97
C VAL A 52 -5.24 -1.50 0.24
N TYR A 53 -6.14 -0.53 0.37
CA TYR A 53 -7.23 -0.59 1.34
C TYR A 53 -8.32 -1.57 0.87
N ILE A 54 -8.30 -2.80 1.39
CA ILE A 54 -9.40 -3.77 1.19
C ILE A 54 -10.48 -3.50 2.24
N ILE A 55 -11.51 -2.75 1.86
CA ILE A 55 -12.68 -2.52 2.72
C ILE A 55 -13.67 -3.67 2.51
N LEU A 56 -13.84 -4.50 3.54
CA LEU A 56 -14.88 -5.53 3.57
C LEU A 56 -16.22 -4.85 3.85
N ASN A 57 -17.03 -4.62 2.81
CA ASN A 57 -18.36 -4.03 2.93
C ASN A 57 -19.34 -4.99 3.65
N ILE A 58 -19.30 -5.01 4.98
CA ILE A 58 -20.24 -5.74 5.85
C ILE A 58 -21.38 -4.87 6.39
N GLU A 59 -21.49 -3.63 5.89
CA GLU A 59 -22.56 -2.72 6.30
C GLU A 59 -23.93 -3.31 5.95
N ARG A 60 -24.89 -3.16 6.88
CA ARG A 60 -26.22 -3.72 6.68
C ARG A 60 -26.92 -3.01 5.51
N PRO A 61 -27.65 -3.75 4.66
CA PRO A 61 -27.91 -5.18 4.71
C PRO A 61 -26.93 -5.95 3.81
N TYR A 62 -25.83 -6.47 4.37
CA TYR A 62 -24.95 -7.42 3.68
C TYR A 62 -25.23 -8.86 4.15
N PRO A 63 -25.38 -9.85 3.24
CA PRO A 63 -25.40 -9.70 1.79
C PRO A 63 -26.62 -8.89 1.33
N PRO A 64 -26.53 -8.15 0.20
CA PRO A 64 -27.63 -7.35 -0.32
C PRO A 64 -28.90 -8.20 -0.36
N LEU A 65 -29.95 -7.73 0.32
CA LEU A 65 -31.27 -8.34 0.29
C LEU A 65 -31.67 -8.53 -1.17
N LEU A 66 -31.62 -9.78 -1.64
CA LEU A 66 -32.14 -10.19 -2.94
C LEU A 66 -33.65 -9.90 -2.91
N ARG A 67 -34.04 -8.69 -3.29
CA ARG A 67 -35.43 -8.32 -3.58
C ARG A 67 -35.81 -9.01 -4.89
N ARG A 68 -35.91 -10.33 -4.87
CA ARG A 68 -36.64 -11.04 -5.92
C ARG A 68 -38.08 -10.53 -5.80
N PRO A 69 -38.71 -10.00 -6.87
CA PRO A 69 -40.15 -9.80 -6.84
C PRO A 69 -40.78 -11.13 -6.44
N ALA A 70 -41.85 -11.11 -5.65
CA ALA A 70 -42.59 -12.32 -5.34
C ALA A 70 -42.84 -13.05 -6.66
N TYR A 71 -42.47 -14.34 -6.74
CA TYR A 71 -42.84 -15.15 -7.90
C TYR A 71 -44.34 -14.97 -8.11
N PRO A 72 -44.81 -14.78 -9.36
CA PRO A 72 -46.23 -14.60 -9.62
C PRO A 72 -46.97 -15.75 -8.93
N ALA A 73 -48.04 -15.39 -8.21
CA ALA A 73 -48.85 -16.36 -7.49
C ALA A 73 -49.20 -17.53 -8.43
N SER A 74 -49.06 -18.76 -7.93
CA SER A 74 -49.37 -19.94 -8.73
C SER A 74 -50.79 -19.84 -9.30
N PRO A 75 -51.10 -20.43 -10.47
CA PRO A 75 -52.43 -20.36 -11.06
C PRO A 75 -53.56 -20.69 -10.09
N LYS A 76 -53.36 -21.71 -9.23
CA LYS A 76 -54.30 -22.11 -8.18
C LYS A 76 -54.58 -21.01 -7.14
N SER A 77 -53.57 -20.19 -6.82
CA SER A 77 -53.67 -19.09 -5.86
C SER A 77 -54.36 -17.85 -6.44
N ARG A 78 -54.49 -17.73 -7.78
CA ARG A 78 -55.20 -16.61 -8.42
C ARG A 78 -56.70 -16.83 -8.50
N GLU A 79 -57.16 -18.08 -8.56
CA GLU A 79 -58.58 -18.44 -8.62
C GLU A 79 -59.32 -18.28 -7.27
N SER A 80 -58.57 -18.06 -6.18
CA SER A 80 -59.07 -17.95 -4.81
C SER A 80 -59.09 -16.51 -4.27
N LEU A 81 -58.86 -15.51 -5.13
CA LEU A 81 -58.90 -14.08 -4.84
C LEU A 81 -60.15 -13.42 -5.44
#